data_AF-A0A7M2WVN9-F1
#
_entry.id   AF-A0A7M2WVN9-F1
#
_cell.length_a   1.000
_cell.length_b   1.000
_cell.length_c   1.000
_cell.angle_alpha   90.00
_cell.angle_beta   90.00
_cell.angle_gamma   90.00
#
_symmetry.space_group_name_H-M   'P 1'
#
loop_
_entity.id
_entity.type
_entity.pdbx_description
1 polymer ?
#
loop_
_entity_poly.entity_id
_entity_poly.type
_entity_poly.pdbx_seq_one_letter_code
_entity_poly.pdbx_strand_id
1 'polypeptide(L)'
;MVVDRAALEATAIPWAYRRSIGRVRAFLRTVCLFTYDSQRIRHELIRPQVDRDAGRFLFANAALLTLTFLIVVVAMAFWSRHLHGLIVRETSAMNGVIGWTRLMPGYQQDLHVPWSAGVTPYAIVPLYLGGLAVYLCGIGRKCHRRGSRTAEELRRARAVSIYAMSPLFFLLPAAICFAAVLGLEELDRNNTEERMFAVARTIAVLLTVLIAGFALFSAVRRSGEWVTRASHAGTGRFFLGVIELLGRFVVGVVLFLGVLPWCVGYWWIAIDSQL
;
A
#
# COMPACT_ATOMS: atom_id res chain seq x y z
N MET A 1 42.44 16.27 -2.93
CA MET A 1 41.33 15.33 -3.18
C MET A 1 40.75 15.65 -4.54
N VAL A 2 40.99 14.82 -5.55
CA VAL A 2 40.46 15.03 -6.92
C VAL A 2 39.01 14.57 -6.92
N VAL A 3 38.08 15.50 -7.12
CA VAL A 3 36.66 15.17 -7.27
C VAL A 3 36.42 14.73 -8.70
N ASP A 4 36.13 13.44 -8.89
CA ASP A 4 35.74 12.91 -10.18
C ASP A 4 34.39 13.50 -10.59
N ARG A 5 34.40 14.37 -11.61
CA ARG A 5 33.19 15.02 -12.13
C ARG A 5 32.25 14.00 -12.78
N ALA A 6 32.78 12.93 -13.38
CA ALA A 6 31.95 11.88 -13.99
C ALA A 6 31.10 11.15 -12.95
N ALA A 7 31.62 10.97 -11.72
CA ALA A 7 30.89 10.35 -10.61
C ALA A 7 29.74 11.23 -10.05
N LEU A 8 29.70 12.52 -10.40
CA LEU A 8 28.60 13.44 -10.04
C LEU A 8 27.49 13.49 -11.08
N GLU A 9 27.78 13.10 -12.33
CA GLU A 9 26.81 13.11 -13.42
C GLU A 9 25.89 11.88 -13.41
N ALA A 10 26.33 10.79 -12.75
CA ALA A 10 25.58 9.55 -12.70
C ALA A 10 24.84 9.37 -11.37
N THR A 11 23.56 8.99 -11.41
CA THR A 11 22.79 8.58 -10.22
C THR A 11 23.37 7.28 -9.64
N ALA A 12 23.46 7.15 -8.31
CA ALA A 12 23.81 5.87 -7.68
C ALA A 12 22.59 4.97 -7.43
N ILE A 13 21.40 5.35 -7.88
CA ILE A 13 20.19 4.53 -7.68
C ILE A 13 20.27 3.28 -8.59
N PRO A 14 20.33 2.06 -8.02
CA PRO A 14 20.54 0.84 -8.80
C PRO A 14 19.48 0.62 -9.90
N TRP A 15 18.25 1.10 -9.69
CA TRP A 15 17.17 1.00 -10.67
C TRP A 15 17.46 1.67 -12.03
N ALA A 16 18.27 2.73 -12.05
CA ALA A 16 18.70 3.36 -13.31
C ALA A 16 19.48 2.37 -14.18
N TYR A 17 20.25 1.48 -13.55
CA TYR A 17 21.07 0.46 -14.19
C TYR A 17 20.38 -0.89 -14.35
N ARG A 18 19.05 -0.96 -14.24
CA ARG A 18 18.27 -2.23 -14.30
C ARG A 18 18.51 -3.08 -15.56
N ARG A 19 18.99 -2.49 -16.65
CA ARG A 19 19.32 -3.21 -17.89
C ARG A 19 20.65 -3.96 -17.79
N SER A 20 21.63 -3.45 -17.04
CA SER A 20 22.95 -4.09 -16.89
C SER A 20 22.98 -5.06 -15.71
N ILE A 21 22.36 -4.74 -14.58
CA ILE A 21 22.39 -5.59 -13.37
C ILE A 21 21.20 -6.56 -13.26
N GLY A 22 20.19 -6.42 -14.12
CA GLY A 22 18.93 -7.17 -14.08
C GLY A 22 17.84 -6.47 -13.24
N ARG A 23 16.57 -6.60 -13.66
CA ARG A 23 15.44 -5.85 -13.09
C ARG A 23 15.17 -6.19 -11.62
N VAL A 24 15.12 -7.48 -11.28
CA VAL A 24 14.84 -7.94 -9.89
C VAL A 24 15.95 -7.50 -8.95
N ARG A 25 17.21 -7.73 -9.32
CA ARG A 25 18.37 -7.33 -8.52
C ARG A 25 18.44 -5.82 -8.34
N ALA A 26 18.16 -5.04 -9.40
CA ALA A 26 18.09 -3.59 -9.32
C ALA A 26 16.98 -3.11 -8.39
N PHE A 27 15.80 -3.74 -8.45
CA PHE A 27 14.68 -3.44 -7.57
C PHE A 27 15.05 -3.67 -6.11
N LEU A 28 15.50 -4.88 -5.77
CA LEU A 28 15.87 -5.24 -4.40
C LEU A 28 17.01 -4.38 -3.85
N ARG A 29 18.04 -4.10 -4.65
CA ARG A 29 19.12 -3.18 -4.24
C ARG A 29 18.61 -1.77 -3.99
N THR A 30 17.64 -1.30 -4.77
CA THR A 30 17.01 0.01 -4.54
C THR A 30 16.19 0.00 -3.25
N VAL A 31 15.40 -1.05 -3.00
CA VAL A 31 14.67 -1.23 -1.74
C VAL A 31 15.64 -1.22 -0.55
N CYS A 32 16.72 -2.01 -0.61
CA CYS A 32 17.71 -2.06 0.47
C CYS A 32 18.43 -0.73 0.66
N LEU A 33 18.80 -0.03 -0.42
CA LEU A 33 19.41 1.30 -0.36
C LEU A 33 18.51 2.27 0.42
N PHE A 34 17.25 2.39 0.02
CA PHE A 34 16.30 3.32 0.65
C PHE A 34 15.81 2.85 2.03
N THR A 35 15.94 1.57 2.35
CA THR A 35 15.59 1.05 3.68
C THR A 35 16.72 1.28 4.67
N TYR A 36 17.96 0.92 4.32
CA TYR A 36 19.07 0.85 5.28
C TYR A 36 20.06 2.02 5.15
N ASP A 37 20.35 2.51 3.95
CA ASP A 37 21.47 3.43 3.74
C ASP A 37 21.01 4.90 3.62
N SER A 38 20.90 5.58 4.76
CA SER A 38 20.50 7.00 4.79
C SER A 38 21.57 7.94 4.24
N GLN A 39 22.84 7.52 4.30
CA GLN A 39 24.01 8.35 4.07
C GLN A 39 24.31 8.47 2.58
N ARG A 40 24.34 7.34 1.85
CA ARG A 40 24.60 7.34 0.40
C ARG A 40 23.59 8.16 -0.38
N ILE A 41 22.32 8.13 0.05
CA ILE A 41 21.27 8.82 -0.68
C ILE A 41 21.33 10.34 -0.43
N ARG A 42 22.00 10.83 0.63
CA ARG A 42 22.05 12.27 0.96
C ARG A 42 22.50 13.14 -0.22
N HIS A 43 23.37 12.61 -1.08
CA HIS A 43 23.91 13.31 -2.23
C HIS A 43 23.11 13.11 -3.53
N GLU A 44 22.09 12.24 -3.54
CA GLU A 44 21.30 11.94 -4.76
C GLU A 44 20.42 13.11 -5.23
N LEU A 45 20.08 14.07 -4.35
CA LEU A 45 19.29 15.25 -4.75
C LEU A 45 20.07 16.20 -5.67
N ILE A 46 21.40 16.20 -5.57
CA ILE A 46 22.28 17.06 -6.38
C ILE A 46 22.51 16.42 -7.75
N ARG A 47 22.34 15.10 -7.86
CA ARG A 47 22.54 14.34 -9.09
C ARG A 47 21.34 14.46 -10.02
N PRO A 48 21.55 14.44 -11.35
CA PRO A 48 20.45 14.43 -12.30
C PRO A 48 19.63 13.14 -12.14
N GLN A 49 18.31 13.29 -12.10
CA GLN A 49 17.37 12.18 -11.97
C GLN A 49 16.52 12.08 -13.23
N VAL A 50 16.36 10.86 -13.75
CA VAL A 50 15.53 10.60 -14.93
C VAL A 50 14.10 10.25 -14.48
N ASP A 51 13.15 11.17 -14.69
CA ASP A 51 11.75 11.03 -14.27
C ASP A 51 11.10 9.73 -14.78
N ARG A 52 11.44 9.30 -16.00
CA ARG A 52 10.93 8.05 -16.60
C ARG A 52 11.30 6.81 -15.79
N ASP A 53 12.47 6.80 -15.17
CA ASP A 53 12.94 5.65 -14.39
C ASP A 53 12.25 5.59 -13.03
N ALA A 54 12.03 6.74 -12.40
CA ALA A 54 11.23 6.83 -11.19
C ALA A 54 9.78 6.39 -11.45
N GLY A 55 9.17 6.80 -12.57
CA GLY A 55 7.85 6.33 -12.98
C GLY A 55 7.77 4.81 -13.15
N ARG A 56 8.77 4.20 -13.79
CA ARG A 56 8.85 2.73 -13.93
C ARG A 56 9.02 2.02 -12.58
N PHE A 57 9.80 2.60 -11.67
CA PHE A 57 9.96 2.05 -10.32
C PHE A 57 8.65 2.14 -9.54
N LEU A 58 7.93 3.27 -9.65
CA LEU A 58 6.60 3.45 -9.04
C LEU A 58 5.67 2.32 -9.45
N PHE A 59 5.54 2.04 -10.74
CA PHE A 59 4.66 0.99 -11.23
C PHE A 59 5.10 -0.41 -10.77
N ALA A 60 6.41 -0.69 -10.73
CA ALA A 60 6.90 -1.97 -10.21
C ALA A 60 6.56 -2.13 -8.71
N ASN A 61 6.77 -1.09 -7.91
CA ASN A 61 6.45 -1.11 -6.48
C ASN A 61 4.93 -1.20 -6.24
N ALA A 62 4.14 -0.45 -7.01
CA ALA A 62 2.69 -0.47 -6.96
C ALA A 62 2.12 -1.83 -7.38
N ALA A 63 2.67 -2.49 -8.40
CA ALA A 63 2.26 -3.83 -8.80
C ALA A 63 2.48 -4.85 -7.67
N LEU A 64 3.62 -4.81 -6.99
CA LEU A 64 3.90 -5.68 -5.84
C LEU A 64 3.00 -5.37 -4.64
N LEU A 65 2.70 -4.10 -4.39
CA LEU A 65 1.77 -3.69 -3.34
C LEU A 65 0.32 -4.08 -3.69
N THR A 66 -0.06 -4.06 -4.97
CA THR A 66 -1.35 -4.58 -5.44
C THR A 66 -1.45 -6.08 -5.19
N LEU A 67 -0.41 -6.84 -5.55
CA LEU A 67 -0.33 -8.27 -5.26
C LEU A 67 -0.43 -8.54 -3.76
N THR A 68 0.23 -7.72 -2.93
CA THR A 68 0.15 -7.80 -1.47
C THR A 68 -1.30 -7.68 -0.98
N PHE A 69 -2.04 -6.67 -1.45
CA PHE A 69 -3.45 -6.50 -1.08
C PHE A 69 -4.32 -7.65 -1.60
N LEU A 70 -4.08 -8.14 -2.82
CA LEU A 70 -4.80 -9.27 -3.38
C LEU A 70 -4.59 -10.55 -2.55
N ILE A 71 -3.37 -10.82 -2.08
CA ILE A 71 -3.09 -11.96 -1.19
C ILE A 71 -3.93 -11.86 0.09
N VAL A 72 -3.99 -10.68 0.72
CA VAL A 72 -4.79 -10.47 1.93
C VAL A 72 -6.28 -10.70 1.65
N VAL A 73 -6.81 -10.13 0.56
CA VAL A 73 -8.23 -10.30 0.18
C VAL A 73 -8.55 -11.77 -0.11
N VAL A 74 -7.72 -12.46 -0.89
CA VAL A 74 -7.92 -13.89 -1.22
C VAL A 74 -7.81 -14.77 0.03
N ALA A 75 -6.87 -14.48 0.93
CA ALA A 75 -6.75 -15.22 2.18
C ALA A 75 -7.99 -15.04 3.07
N MET A 76 -8.47 -13.80 3.22
CA MET A 76 -9.72 -13.50 3.94
C MET A 76 -10.95 -14.15 3.30
N ALA A 77 -11.01 -14.14 1.97
CA ALA A 77 -12.05 -14.77 1.17
C ALA A 77 -12.14 -16.28 1.39
N PHE A 78 -10.98 -16.94 1.42
CA PHE A 78 -10.88 -18.37 1.67
C PHE A 78 -11.22 -18.71 3.13
N TRP A 79 -10.69 -17.93 4.07
CA TRP A 79 -10.92 -18.06 5.51
C TRP A 79 -12.41 -17.99 5.90
N SER A 80 -13.14 -17.05 5.29
CA SER A 80 -14.56 -16.86 5.55
C SER A 80 -15.46 -17.95 4.99
N ARG A 81 -14.90 -19.02 4.38
CA ARG A 81 -15.57 -20.15 3.68
C ARG A 81 -16.49 -19.76 2.52
N HIS A 82 -16.85 -18.48 2.40
CA HIS A 82 -17.50 -17.86 1.26
C HIS A 82 -17.12 -16.37 1.21
N LEU A 83 -16.77 -15.85 0.03
CA LEU A 83 -16.77 -14.40 -0.24
C LEU A 83 -18.14 -13.75 0.02
N HIS A 84 -19.20 -14.56 0.00
CA HIS A 84 -20.57 -14.15 0.34
C HIS A 84 -20.76 -13.84 1.83
N GLY A 85 -19.76 -14.08 2.70
CA GLY A 85 -19.76 -13.58 4.07
C GLY A 85 -19.27 -12.12 4.19
N LEU A 86 -18.55 -11.61 3.18
CA LEU A 86 -18.11 -10.21 3.10
C LEU A 86 -19.16 -9.32 2.45
N ILE A 87 -19.96 -9.90 1.54
CA ILE A 87 -21.16 -9.28 0.98
C ILE A 87 -22.25 -9.52 2.00
N VAL A 88 -22.88 -8.47 2.52
CA VAL A 88 -23.90 -8.53 3.57
C VAL A 88 -24.93 -9.64 3.27
N ARG A 89 -24.76 -10.82 3.86
CA ARG A 89 -25.69 -11.92 3.68
C ARG A 89 -26.91 -11.61 4.52
N GLU A 90 -28.08 -11.72 3.89
CA GLU A 90 -29.40 -11.70 4.50
C GLU A 90 -29.34 -12.26 5.91
N THR A 91 -29.74 -11.43 6.87
CA THR A 91 -29.86 -11.78 8.29
C THR A 91 -30.66 -13.07 8.41
N SER A 92 -29.95 -14.19 8.49
CA SER A 92 -30.50 -15.42 9.06
C SER A 92 -30.80 -15.06 10.50
N ALA A 93 -32.09 -14.84 10.78
CA ALA A 93 -32.73 -14.65 12.07
C ALA A 93 -31.74 -14.74 13.25
N MET A 94 -31.13 -13.61 13.60
CA MET A 94 -30.36 -13.49 14.83
C MET A 94 -31.38 -13.56 15.96
N ASN A 95 -31.60 -14.78 16.46
CA ASN A 95 -32.56 -15.09 17.51
C ASN A 95 -32.26 -14.24 18.75
N GLY A 96 -33.06 -13.20 18.97
CA GLY A 96 -33.42 -12.76 20.32
C GLY A 96 -32.89 -11.40 20.80
N VAL A 97 -31.99 -10.71 20.11
CA VAL A 97 -31.43 -9.45 20.65
C VAL A 97 -31.60 -8.28 19.66
N ILE A 98 -32.72 -7.57 19.84
CA ILE A 98 -32.99 -6.16 19.47
C ILE A 98 -33.18 -5.87 17.96
N GLY A 99 -34.34 -6.31 17.43
CA GLY A 99 -35.43 -5.42 16.98
C GLY A 99 -35.29 -4.49 15.75
N TRP A 100 -34.11 -4.22 15.21
CA TRP A 100 -33.95 -3.23 14.12
C TRP A 100 -33.75 -3.82 12.72
N THR A 101 -33.52 -5.12 12.58
CA THR A 101 -33.39 -5.80 11.28
C THR A 101 -34.71 -6.43 10.82
N ARG A 102 -35.83 -5.70 10.96
CA ARG A 102 -37.04 -6.06 10.21
C ARG A 102 -36.78 -5.78 8.74
N LEU A 103 -36.68 -6.85 7.94
CA LEU A 103 -36.92 -6.92 6.49
C LEU A 103 -36.89 -5.56 5.77
N MET A 104 -35.72 -4.94 5.65
CA MET A 104 -35.60 -3.92 4.62
C MET A 104 -35.71 -4.66 3.28
N PRO A 105 -36.66 -4.28 2.40
CA PRO A 105 -36.68 -4.80 1.03
C PRO A 105 -35.28 -4.66 0.42
N GLY A 106 -34.82 -5.64 -0.37
CA GLY A 106 -33.43 -5.68 -0.87
C GLY A 106 -32.95 -4.35 -1.45
N TYR A 107 -33.81 -3.63 -2.18
CA TYR A 107 -33.49 -2.31 -2.73
C TYR A 107 -33.15 -1.24 -1.68
N GLN A 108 -33.75 -1.26 -0.49
CA GLN A 108 -33.42 -0.33 0.60
C GLN A 108 -32.08 -0.68 1.23
N GLN A 109 -31.79 -1.98 1.36
CA GLN A 109 -30.49 -2.44 1.87
C GLN A 109 -29.36 -2.05 0.92
N ASP A 110 -29.58 -2.16 -0.39
CA ASP A 110 -28.64 -1.72 -1.43
C ASP A 110 -28.48 -0.18 -1.45
N LEU A 111 -29.55 0.58 -1.15
CA LEU A 111 -29.49 2.04 -1.04
C LEU A 111 -28.74 2.52 0.21
N HIS A 112 -28.87 1.79 1.33
CA HIS A 112 -28.24 2.14 2.60
C HIS A 112 -26.81 1.62 2.72
N VAL A 113 -26.46 0.56 1.98
CA VAL A 113 -25.09 0.02 1.89
C VAL A 113 -24.64 -0.10 0.43
N PRO A 114 -24.55 1.00 -0.35
CA PRO A 114 -24.15 0.94 -1.77
C PRO A 114 -22.75 0.32 -1.96
N TRP A 115 -21.94 0.34 -0.91
CA TRP A 115 -20.65 -0.34 -0.87
C TRP A 115 -20.77 -1.85 -1.13
N SER A 116 -21.78 -2.54 -0.61
CA SER A 116 -21.93 -3.99 -0.86
C SER A 116 -22.25 -4.26 -2.33
N ALA A 117 -23.11 -3.43 -2.95
CA ALA A 117 -23.41 -3.52 -4.39
C ALA A 117 -22.20 -3.18 -5.28
N GLY A 118 -21.29 -2.32 -4.82
CA GLY A 118 -20.07 -1.95 -5.56
C GLY A 118 -18.90 -2.91 -5.39
N VAL A 119 -18.89 -3.72 -4.32
CA VAL A 119 -17.83 -4.71 -4.03
C VAL A 119 -18.17 -6.10 -4.57
N THR A 120 -19.44 -6.39 -4.84
CA THR A 120 -19.88 -7.65 -5.47
C THR A 120 -19.20 -7.98 -6.80
N PRO A 121 -18.77 -7.03 -7.66
CA PRO A 121 -18.07 -7.38 -8.88
C PRO A 121 -16.59 -7.65 -8.54
N TYR A 122 -16.24 -8.93 -8.37
CA TYR A 122 -14.86 -9.37 -8.09
C TYR A 122 -13.83 -8.81 -9.08
N ALA A 123 -14.25 -8.52 -10.32
CA ALA A 123 -13.41 -7.93 -11.36
C ALA A 123 -12.92 -6.51 -11.02
N ILE A 124 -13.64 -5.75 -10.17
CA ILE A 124 -13.31 -4.35 -9.88
C ILE A 124 -12.40 -4.22 -8.65
N VAL A 125 -12.42 -5.20 -7.73
CA VAL A 125 -11.52 -5.21 -6.55
C VAL A 125 -10.04 -5.02 -6.92
N PRO A 126 -9.47 -5.74 -7.91
CA PRO A 126 -8.09 -5.50 -8.35
C PRO A 126 -7.84 -4.07 -8.85
N LEU A 127 -8.83 -3.42 -9.46
CA LEU A 127 -8.69 -2.05 -9.96
C LEU A 127 -8.61 -1.03 -8.80
N TYR A 128 -9.44 -1.18 -7.76
CA TYR A 128 -9.37 -0.31 -6.59
C TYR A 128 -8.09 -0.50 -5.80
N LEU A 129 -7.68 -1.75 -5.59
CA LEU A 129 -6.42 -2.08 -4.89
C LEU A 129 -5.21 -1.61 -5.69
N GLY A 130 -5.25 -1.74 -7.02
CA GLY A 130 -4.23 -1.21 -7.93
C GLY A 130 -4.15 0.31 -7.88
N GLY A 131 -5.29 0.98 -7.91
CA GLY A 131 -5.39 2.43 -7.75
C GLY A 131 -4.85 2.92 -6.41
N LEU A 132 -5.23 2.24 -5.32
CA LEU A 132 -4.72 2.51 -3.97
C LEU A 132 -3.20 2.31 -3.90
N ALA A 133 -2.67 1.23 -4.46
CA ALA A 133 -1.24 0.96 -4.48
C ALA A 133 -0.46 2.03 -5.26
N VAL A 134 -0.93 2.42 -6.45
CA VAL A 134 -0.36 3.52 -7.24
C VAL A 134 -0.41 4.85 -6.47
N TYR A 135 -1.52 5.13 -5.80
CA TYR A 135 -1.68 6.31 -4.96
C TYR A 135 -0.66 6.31 -3.81
N LEU A 136 -0.59 5.24 -3.02
CA LEU A 136 0.31 5.12 -1.87
C LEU A 136 1.78 5.19 -2.29
N CYS A 137 2.19 4.52 -3.38
CA CYS A 137 3.57 4.63 -3.88
C CYS A 137 3.88 6.01 -4.48
N GLY A 138 2.87 6.74 -4.95
CA GLY A 138 3.03 8.02 -5.64
C GLY A 138 2.84 9.27 -4.77
N ILE A 139 2.27 9.14 -3.57
CA ILE A 139 1.80 10.26 -2.74
C ILE A 139 2.93 11.16 -2.24
N GLY A 140 4.14 10.62 -2.06
CA GLY A 140 5.34 11.40 -1.68
C GLY A 140 5.62 12.57 -2.63
N ARG A 141 5.29 12.43 -3.92
CA ARG A 141 5.45 13.50 -4.91
C ARG A 141 4.62 14.75 -4.58
N LYS A 142 3.45 14.56 -4.00
CA LYS A 142 2.53 15.65 -3.65
C LYS A 142 3.02 16.43 -2.42
N CYS A 143 3.96 15.90 -1.63
CA CYS A 143 4.48 16.59 -0.44
C CYS A 143 5.47 17.72 -0.83
N HIS A 144 5.94 17.75 -2.08
CA HIS A 144 6.82 18.80 -2.58
C HIS A 144 6.02 19.93 -3.23
N ARG A 145 5.89 21.05 -2.51
CA ARG A 145 5.28 22.30 -3.00
C ARG A 145 6.26 23.10 -3.85
N ARG A 146 5.72 23.81 -4.86
CA ARG A 146 6.45 24.73 -5.75
C ARG A 146 6.76 26.03 -4.99
N GLY A 147 7.74 25.98 -4.10
CA GLY A 147 8.29 27.19 -3.45
C GLY A 147 9.30 27.90 -4.35
N SER A 148 10.30 28.54 -3.77
CA SER A 148 11.43 29.21 -4.43
C SER A 148 12.42 28.27 -5.17
N ARG A 149 12.04 27.00 -5.37
CA ARG A 149 12.92 26.00 -6.00
C ARG A 149 12.83 26.06 -7.51
N THR A 150 13.93 25.71 -8.17
CA THR A 150 13.93 25.56 -9.62
C THR A 150 13.04 24.37 -10.04
N ALA A 151 12.51 24.41 -11.26
CA ALA A 151 11.70 23.31 -11.79
C ALA A 151 12.47 21.98 -11.81
N GLU A 152 13.80 22.05 -11.98
CA GLU A 152 14.67 20.89 -11.98
C GLU A 152 14.85 20.27 -10.60
N GLU A 153 15.12 21.08 -9.57
CA GLU A 153 15.17 20.62 -8.17
C GLU A 153 13.87 19.94 -7.75
N LEU A 154 12.73 20.50 -8.15
CA LEU A 154 11.42 19.94 -7.84
C LEU A 154 11.20 18.58 -8.53
N ARG A 155 11.64 18.41 -9.79
CA ARG A 155 11.59 17.13 -10.50
C ARG A 155 12.45 16.07 -9.81
N ARG A 156 13.70 16.41 -9.47
CA ARG A 156 14.62 15.52 -8.76
C ARG A 156 14.06 15.09 -7.40
N ALA A 157 13.53 16.04 -6.61
CA ALA A 157 12.92 15.74 -5.32
C ALA A 157 11.71 14.79 -5.46
N ARG A 158 10.84 15.02 -6.45
CA ARG A 158 9.71 14.14 -6.74
C ARG A 158 10.15 12.74 -7.17
N ALA A 159 11.18 12.64 -8.02
CA ALA A 159 11.72 11.35 -8.42
C ALA A 159 12.27 10.57 -7.21
N VAL A 160 13.06 11.21 -6.35
CA VAL A 160 13.60 10.60 -5.12
C VAL A 160 12.49 10.18 -4.15
N SER A 161 11.42 10.98 -4.03
CA SER A 161 10.27 10.66 -3.15
C SER A 161 9.54 9.37 -3.55
N ILE A 162 9.57 8.96 -4.83
CA ILE A 162 9.00 7.68 -5.26
C ILE A 162 9.84 6.53 -4.69
N TYR A 163 11.16 6.62 -4.78
CA TYR A 163 12.05 5.59 -4.27
C TYR A 163 12.00 5.50 -2.74
N ALA A 164 11.72 6.62 -2.05
CA ALA A 164 11.51 6.64 -0.60
C ALA A 164 10.35 5.74 -0.12
N MET A 165 9.41 5.41 -1.01
CA MET A 165 8.29 4.50 -0.74
C MET A 165 8.63 3.02 -0.96
N SER A 166 9.87 2.69 -1.33
CA SER A 166 10.30 1.31 -1.53
C SER A 166 10.16 0.40 -0.29
N PRO A 167 10.24 0.88 0.98
CA PRO A 167 10.05 -0.01 2.13
C PRO A 167 8.65 -0.63 2.21
N LEU A 168 7.65 -0.09 1.50
CA LEU A 168 6.33 -0.71 1.38
C LEU A 168 6.39 -2.11 0.73
N PHE A 169 7.48 -2.45 0.02
CA PHE A 169 7.73 -3.80 -0.47
C PHE A 169 7.65 -4.87 0.64
N PHE A 170 8.10 -4.55 1.86
CA PHE A 170 8.06 -5.48 2.99
C PHE A 170 6.63 -5.82 3.44
N LEU A 171 5.60 -5.13 2.95
CA LEU A 171 4.22 -5.55 3.17
C LEU A 171 3.90 -6.88 2.47
N LEU A 172 4.59 -7.23 1.37
CA LEU A 172 4.39 -8.50 0.67
C LEU A 172 4.71 -9.73 1.54
N PRO A 173 5.91 -9.86 2.15
CA PRO A 173 6.17 -10.96 3.07
C PRO A 173 5.24 -10.93 4.30
N ALA A 174 4.84 -9.74 4.79
CA ALA A 174 3.85 -9.65 5.87
C ALA A 174 2.49 -10.23 5.44
N ALA A 175 2.02 -9.97 4.22
CA ALA A 175 0.79 -10.54 3.68
C ALA A 175 0.87 -12.06 3.50
N ILE A 176 2.04 -12.60 3.13
CA ILE A 176 2.26 -14.05 3.06
C ILE A 176 2.17 -14.68 4.46
N CYS A 177 2.82 -14.08 5.46
CA CYS A 177 2.70 -14.52 6.86
C CYS A 177 1.25 -14.44 7.36
N PHE A 178 0.53 -13.37 7.00
CA PHE A 178 -0.89 -13.22 7.33
C PHE A 178 -1.74 -14.34 6.69
N ALA A 179 -1.54 -14.62 5.40
CA ALA A 179 -2.23 -15.72 4.74
C ALA A 179 -1.91 -17.08 5.39
N ALA A 180 -0.67 -17.28 5.84
CA ALA A 180 -0.28 -18.48 6.58
C ALA A 180 -0.97 -18.60 7.95
N VAL A 181 -1.20 -17.49 8.67
CA VAL A 181 -2.01 -17.48 9.92
C VAL A 181 -3.40 -18.05 9.66
N LEU A 182 -4.07 -17.57 8.62
CA LEU A 182 -5.40 -18.03 8.25
C LEU A 182 -5.38 -19.50 7.78
N GLY A 183 -4.37 -19.91 7.00
CA GLY A 183 -4.20 -21.30 6.60
C GLY A 183 -3.99 -22.25 7.80
N LEU A 184 -3.15 -21.85 8.76
CA LEU A 184 -2.90 -22.64 9.98
C LEU A 184 -4.15 -22.79 10.84
N GLU A 185 -4.95 -21.73 10.97
CA GLU A 185 -6.20 -21.78 11.74
C GLU A 185 -7.24 -22.72 11.09
N GLU A 186 -7.21 -22.92 9.77
CA GLU A 186 -8.14 -23.83 9.08
C GLU A 186 -7.66 -25.28 9.21
N LEU A 187 -6.34 -25.49 9.25
CA LEU A 187 -5.74 -26.79 9.55
C LEU A 187 -5.97 -27.20 11.01
N ASP A 188 -5.87 -26.26 11.96
CA ASP A 188 -6.10 -26.44 13.39
C ASP A 188 -7.53 -26.97 13.64
N ARG A 189 -8.53 -26.40 12.95
CA ARG A 189 -9.94 -26.85 13.04
C ARG A 189 -10.18 -28.31 12.69
N ASN A 190 -9.29 -28.93 11.91
CA ASN A 190 -9.47 -30.29 11.39
C ASN A 190 -8.60 -31.34 12.08
N ASN A 191 -7.72 -30.94 13.02
CA ASN A 191 -6.72 -31.82 13.63
C ASN A 191 -6.81 -31.83 15.17
N THR A 192 -6.37 -32.93 15.79
CA THR A 192 -6.32 -33.11 17.25
C THR A 192 -5.04 -32.59 17.92
N GLU A 193 -4.02 -32.17 17.16
CA GLU A 193 -2.73 -31.68 17.67
C GLU A 193 -2.72 -30.16 17.96
N GLU A 194 -3.66 -29.69 18.80
CA GLU A 194 -3.94 -28.26 19.04
C GLU A 194 -2.70 -27.41 19.45
N ARG A 195 -1.74 -27.99 20.17
CA ARG A 195 -0.60 -27.24 20.74
C ARG A 195 0.39 -26.75 19.70
N MET A 196 0.72 -27.55 18.68
CA MET A 196 1.73 -27.18 17.68
C MET A 196 1.22 -26.08 16.75
N PHE A 197 -0.05 -26.16 16.32
CA PHE A 197 -0.68 -25.14 15.48
C PHE A 197 -0.84 -23.80 16.20
N ALA A 198 -1.19 -23.81 17.48
CA ALA A 198 -1.30 -22.59 18.28
C ALA A 198 0.04 -21.82 18.38
N VAL A 199 1.16 -22.51 18.59
CA VAL A 199 2.49 -21.89 18.63
C VAL A 199 2.88 -21.33 17.27
N ALA A 200 2.72 -22.12 16.19
CA ALA A 200 3.04 -21.69 14.83
C ALA A 200 2.22 -20.46 14.40
N ARG A 201 0.91 -20.45 14.70
CA ARG A 201 0.01 -19.33 14.45
C ARG A 201 0.49 -18.07 15.19
N THR A 202 0.84 -18.20 16.46
CA THR A 202 1.33 -17.08 17.28
C THR A 202 2.61 -16.47 16.69
N ILE A 203 3.58 -17.31 16.28
CA ILE A 203 4.81 -16.85 15.62
C ILE A 203 4.49 -16.11 14.31
N ALA A 204 3.60 -16.67 13.48
CA ALA A 204 3.22 -16.07 12.20
C ALA A 204 2.50 -14.72 12.37
N VAL A 205 1.64 -14.57 13.39
CA VAL A 205 1.03 -13.29 13.76
C VAL A 205 2.09 -12.27 14.16
N LEU A 206 3.02 -12.64 15.05
CA LEU A 206 4.10 -11.74 15.49
C LEU A 206 4.96 -11.29 14.31
N LEU A 207 5.37 -12.21 13.44
CA LEU A 207 6.12 -11.88 12.22
C LEU A 207 5.34 -10.92 11.31
N THR A 208 4.05 -11.17 11.10
CA THR A 208 3.18 -10.30 10.30
C THR A 208 3.17 -8.88 10.85
N VAL A 209 2.93 -8.72 12.16
CA VAL A 209 2.86 -7.41 12.83
C VAL A 209 4.22 -6.70 12.78
N LEU A 210 5.31 -7.40 13.09
CA LEU A 210 6.65 -6.82 13.10
C LEU A 210 7.09 -6.37 11.70
N ILE A 211 6.88 -7.20 10.67
CA ILE A 211 7.27 -6.88 9.30
C ILE A 211 6.40 -5.74 8.76
N ALA A 212 5.07 -5.78 8.96
CA ALA A 212 4.17 -4.72 8.52
C ALA A 212 4.46 -3.38 9.22
N GLY A 213 4.68 -3.42 10.54
CA GLY A 213 5.08 -2.27 11.34
C GLY A 213 6.40 -1.67 10.86
N PHE A 214 7.41 -2.52 10.62
CA PHE A 214 8.69 -2.09 10.06
C PHE A 214 8.56 -1.47 8.67
N ALA A 215 7.75 -2.05 7.78
CA ALA A 215 7.51 -1.55 6.44
C ALA A 215 6.89 -0.14 6.46
N LEU A 216 5.82 0.03 7.23
CA LEU A 216 5.10 1.30 7.37
C LEU A 216 5.97 2.36 8.06
N PHE A 217 6.59 2.01 9.18
CA PHE A 217 7.48 2.92 9.90
C PHE A 217 8.64 3.38 9.02
N SER A 218 9.29 2.46 8.31
CA SER A 218 10.38 2.79 7.40
C SER A 218 9.91 3.69 6.26
N ALA A 219 8.79 3.39 5.60
CA ALA A 219 8.27 4.22 4.51
C ALA A 219 7.94 5.64 4.98
N VAL A 220 7.29 5.78 6.13
CA VAL A 220 6.92 7.07 6.73
C VAL A 220 8.16 7.85 7.16
N ARG A 221 9.06 7.22 7.92
CA ARG A 221 10.30 7.85 8.39
C ARG A 221 11.16 8.31 7.22
N ARG A 222 11.36 7.46 6.21
CA ARG A 222 12.14 7.79 5.02
C ARG A 222 11.51 8.92 4.23
N SER A 223 10.21 8.89 4.01
CA SER A 223 9.52 9.98 3.33
C SER A 223 9.64 11.31 4.08
N GLY A 224 9.52 11.29 5.41
CA GLY A 224 9.76 12.46 6.26
C GLY A 224 11.18 13.01 6.12
N GLU A 225 12.20 12.14 6.19
CA GLU A 225 13.61 12.51 6.01
C GLU A 225 13.85 13.16 4.63
N TRP A 226 13.16 12.68 3.60
CA TRP A 226 13.28 13.24 2.25
C TRP A 226 12.62 14.59 2.10
N VAL A 227 11.43 14.77 2.69
CA VAL A 227 10.73 16.05 2.68
C VAL A 227 11.53 17.12 3.41
N THR A 228 12.15 16.81 4.55
CA THR A 228 12.99 17.77 5.29
C THR A 228 14.26 18.13 4.54
N ARG A 229 14.97 17.14 4.01
CA ARG A 229 16.20 17.36 3.23
C ARG A 229 15.92 18.20 2.00
N ALA A 230 14.88 17.88 1.24
CA ALA A 230 14.50 18.67 0.07
C ALA A 230 14.09 20.10 0.44
N SER A 231 13.63 20.34 1.67
CA SER A 231 13.19 21.66 2.13
C SER A 231 14.19 22.45 2.95
N HIS A 232 15.41 21.91 3.18
CA HIS A 232 16.42 22.52 4.04
C HIS A 232 15.83 22.99 5.38
N ALA A 233 14.86 22.23 5.90
CA ALA A 233 14.08 22.64 7.03
C ALA A 233 14.47 21.86 8.29
N GLY A 234 14.39 22.54 9.44
CA GLY A 234 14.66 21.92 10.73
C GLY A 234 13.65 20.82 11.11
N THR A 235 13.92 20.16 12.24
CA THR A 235 13.17 19.01 12.76
C THR A 235 11.65 19.24 12.84
N GLY A 236 11.19 20.46 13.09
CA GLY A 236 9.75 20.76 13.11
C GLY A 236 9.02 20.41 11.80
N ARG A 237 9.65 20.64 10.64
CA ARG A 237 9.05 20.25 9.35
C ARG A 237 9.07 18.74 9.09
N PHE A 238 9.92 17.98 9.80
CA PHE A 238 9.91 16.52 9.73
C PHE A 238 8.57 15.98 10.19
N PHE A 239 8.16 16.35 11.40
CA PHE A 239 6.92 15.88 12.00
C PHE A 239 5.70 16.31 11.20
N LEU A 240 5.67 17.55 10.73
CA LEU A 240 4.60 18.03 9.83
C LEU A 240 4.55 17.22 8.54
N GLY A 241 5.70 16.92 7.91
CA GLY A 241 5.75 16.10 6.70
C GLY A 241 5.29 14.66 6.93
N VAL A 242 5.62 14.07 8.08
CA VAL A 242 5.14 12.75 8.51
C VAL A 242 3.63 12.75 8.73
N ILE A 243 3.10 13.73 9.46
CA ILE A 243 1.65 13.88 9.72
C ILE A 243 0.89 14.10 8.40
N GLU A 244 1.40 14.97 7.51
CA GLU A 244 0.80 15.22 6.19
C GLU A 244 0.78 13.94 5.35
N LEU A 245 1.86 13.14 5.39
CA LEU A 245 1.94 11.87 4.68
C LEU A 245 0.95 10.84 5.22
N LEU A 246 0.89 10.67 6.54
CA LEU A 246 -0.04 9.76 7.21
C LEU A 246 -1.50 10.17 6.94
N GLY A 247 -1.83 11.45 7.07
CA GLY A 247 -3.15 11.97 6.72
C GLY A 247 -3.52 11.66 5.28
N ARG A 248 -2.57 11.77 4.35
CA ARG A 248 -2.79 11.39 2.95
C ARG A 248 -2.94 9.90 2.72
N PHE A 249 -2.28 9.05 3.50
CA PHE A 249 -2.48 7.60 3.46
C PHE A 249 -3.91 7.28 3.87
N VAL A 250 -4.37 7.82 5.00
CA VAL A 250 -5.74 7.64 5.49
C VAL A 250 -6.75 8.12 4.46
N VAL A 251 -6.57 9.31 3.90
CA VAL A 251 -7.44 9.82 2.83
C VAL A 251 -7.45 8.88 1.62
N GLY A 252 -6.30 8.35 1.21
CA GLY A 252 -6.23 7.36 0.13
C GLY A 252 -7.03 6.10 0.43
N VAL A 253 -6.86 5.54 1.63
CA VAL A 253 -7.59 4.36 2.09
C VAL A 253 -9.10 4.62 2.09
N VAL A 254 -9.55 5.75 2.67
CA VAL A 254 -10.97 6.13 2.71
C VAL A 254 -11.54 6.31 1.30
N LEU A 255 -10.79 6.98 0.41
CA LEU A 255 -11.24 7.21 -0.97
C LEU A 255 -11.36 5.90 -1.75
N PHE A 256 -10.32 5.05 -1.74
CA PHE A 256 -10.28 3.85 -2.59
C PHE A 256 -11.04 2.66 -2.01
N LEU A 257 -11.15 2.52 -0.68
CA LEU A 257 -11.86 1.40 -0.06
C LEU A 257 -13.27 1.76 0.43
N GLY A 258 -13.57 3.06 0.60
CA GLY A 258 -14.88 3.54 1.03
C GLY A 258 -15.66 4.22 -0.10
N VAL A 259 -15.22 5.42 -0.49
CA VAL A 259 -15.98 6.31 -1.39
C VAL A 259 -16.10 5.72 -2.80
N LEU A 260 -15.02 5.18 -3.35
CA LEU A 260 -14.99 4.73 -4.74
C LEU A 260 -15.85 3.48 -4.96
N PRO A 261 -15.78 2.42 -4.12
CA PRO A 261 -16.73 1.30 -4.20
C PRO A 261 -18.18 1.76 -4.00
N TRP A 262 -18.43 2.75 -3.14
CA TRP A 262 -19.76 3.34 -2.95
C TRP A 262 -20.29 3.99 -4.23
N CYS A 263 -19.49 4.82 -4.91
CA CYS A 263 -19.86 5.42 -6.19
C CYS A 263 -20.12 4.38 -7.29
N VAL A 264 -19.31 3.32 -7.34
CA VAL A 264 -19.49 2.25 -8.34
C VAL A 264 -20.73 1.42 -8.04
N GLY A 265 -21.03 1.14 -6.77
CA GLY A 265 -22.26 0.48 -6.36
C GLY A 265 -23.50 1.28 -6.75
N TYR A 266 -23.50 2.61 -6.53
CA TYR A 266 -24.59 3.48 -7.00
C TYR A 266 -24.78 3.41 -8.52
N TRP A 267 -23.68 3.46 -9.26
CA TRP A 267 -23.74 3.38 -10.72
C TRP A 267 -24.28 2.02 -11.18
N TRP A 268 -23.88 0.93 -10.50
CA TRP A 268 -24.39 -0.42 -10.78
C TRP A 268 -25.89 -0.53 -10.52
N ILE A 269 -26.37 -0.06 -9.36
CA ILE A 269 -27.81 -0.04 -9.03
C ILE A 269 -28.62 0.74 -10.07
N ALA A 270 -28.09 1.87 -10.54
CA ALA A 270 -28.74 2.68 -11.56
C ALA A 270 -28.87 1.94 -12.90
N ILE A 271 -27.85 1.18 -13.31
CA ILE A 271 -27.89 0.35 -14.53
C ILE A 271 -28.89 -0.80 -14.36
N ASP A 272 -28.82 -1.50 -13.23
CA ASP A 272 -29.67 -2.66 -12.95
C ASP A 272 -31.16 -2.28 -12.92
N SER A 273 -31.49 -1.09 -12.41
CA SER A 273 -32.87 -0.58 -12.38
C SER A 273 -33.51 -0.30 -13.76
N GLN A 274 -32.72 -0.32 -14.85
CA GLN A 274 -33.21 -0.08 -16.20
C GLN A 274 -33.42 -1.37 -17.02
N LEU A 275 -32.92 -2.51 -16.54
CA LEU A 275 -33.02 -3.81 -17.18
C LEU A 275 -34.23 -4.59 -16.64
#